data_AF-A0A258E7J2-F1
#
_entry.id   AF-A0A258E7J2-F1
#
_cell.length_a   1.000
_cell.length_b   1.000
_cell.length_c   1.000
_cell.angle_alpha   90.00
_cell.angle_beta   90.00
_cell.angle_gamma   90.00
#
_symmetry.space_group_name_H-M   'P 1'
#
loop_
_entity.id
_entity.type
_entity.pdbx_description
1 polymer ?
#
loop_
_entity_poly.entity_id
_entity_poly.type
_entity_poly.pdbx_seq_one_letter_code
_entity_poly.pdbx_strand_id
1 'polypeptide(L)'
;MNHLKNLKWGMAAVLLSLFSEMNAQTTSNDQVRLIRMDAEQKVEVRVNGELFTAYYFPTSIAKPVLYPIKSVAGHDLTRGFPLDPRPGERIDHPHHVGHWFNYGDVNGLDFWNNSDAIPAEKKSGYGTIRHKGVKTMIEKGNRAELEAEMDWLAPNGEILLKETTRFVFISEGGKRSIERISTLSAQNQPVSLKDNKEGMFAIRVARELEHPSNKPELFTDANGIATAVPTLNNEGVTGKYLSSTGKVGDDVWGTRGTWVNLSGEIKGEK
;
A
#
# COMPACT_ATOMS: atom_id res chain seq x y z
N MET A 1 -78.08 -31.48 -37.66
CA MET A 1 -76.61 -31.49 -37.60
C MET A 1 -76.10 -30.07 -37.70
N ASN A 2 -75.26 -29.69 -36.72
CA ASN A 2 -74.33 -28.55 -36.64
C ASN A 2 -74.96 -27.15 -36.54
N HIS A 3 -75.36 -26.70 -35.35
CA HIS A 3 -74.57 -26.10 -34.24
C HIS A 3 -74.06 -24.68 -34.51
N LEU A 4 -74.84 -23.71 -34.00
CA LEU A 4 -74.39 -22.36 -33.67
C LEU A 4 -73.32 -22.41 -32.57
N LYS A 5 -72.20 -21.70 -32.78
CA LYS A 5 -71.15 -21.50 -31.78
C LYS A 5 -71.42 -20.21 -30.99
N ASN A 6 -71.64 -20.37 -29.69
CA ASN A 6 -71.72 -19.30 -28.70
C ASN A 6 -70.34 -18.67 -28.48
N LEU A 7 -70.26 -17.34 -28.63
CA LEU A 7 -69.05 -16.56 -28.35
C LEU A 7 -69.09 -16.10 -26.88
N LYS A 8 -68.27 -16.72 -26.02
CA LYS A 8 -68.07 -16.30 -24.63
C LYS A 8 -67.05 -15.17 -24.59
N TRP A 9 -67.44 -14.02 -24.04
CA TRP A 9 -66.54 -12.91 -23.71
C TRP A 9 -65.76 -13.27 -22.44
N GLY A 10 -64.46 -13.50 -22.57
CA GLY A 10 -63.55 -13.64 -21.43
C GLY A 10 -62.94 -12.29 -21.07
N MET A 11 -63.28 -11.76 -19.89
CA MET A 11 -62.58 -10.63 -19.28
C MET A 11 -61.14 -11.08 -18.93
N ALA A 12 -60.15 -10.51 -19.61
CA ALA A 12 -58.76 -10.58 -19.20
C ALA A 12 -58.49 -9.45 -18.19
N ALA A 13 -58.40 -9.79 -16.91
CA ALA A 13 -57.92 -8.89 -15.88
C ALA A 13 -56.39 -8.81 -15.98
N VAL A 14 -55.87 -7.69 -16.49
CA VAL A 14 -54.43 -7.39 -16.45
C VAL A 14 -54.12 -6.85 -15.06
N LEU A 15 -53.55 -7.70 -14.20
CA LEU A 15 -52.92 -7.30 -12.95
C LEU A 15 -51.55 -6.68 -13.27
N LEU A 16 -51.46 -5.35 -13.33
CA LEU A 16 -50.19 -4.64 -13.27
C LEU A 16 -49.65 -4.74 -11.84
N SER A 17 -48.70 -5.64 -11.61
CA SER A 17 -47.85 -5.60 -10.41
C SER A 17 -46.85 -4.45 -10.57
N LEU A 18 -47.12 -3.33 -9.90
CA LEU A 18 -46.14 -2.27 -9.67
C LEU A 18 -45.05 -2.82 -8.75
N PHE A 19 -43.96 -3.31 -9.34
CA PHE A 19 -42.71 -3.52 -8.60
C PHE A 19 -42.10 -2.15 -8.33
N SER A 20 -42.37 -1.61 -7.15
CA SER A 20 -41.58 -0.51 -6.60
C SER A 20 -40.20 -1.07 -6.27
N GLU A 21 -39.24 -0.90 -7.15
CA GLU A 21 -37.82 -1.05 -6.83
C GLU A 21 -37.49 0.02 -5.77
N MET A 22 -37.56 -0.37 -4.51
CA MET A 22 -36.86 0.34 -3.45
C MET A 22 -35.38 0.20 -3.75
N ASN A 23 -34.81 1.20 -4.42
CA ASN A 23 -33.38 1.49 -4.34
C ASN A 23 -33.08 1.83 -2.87
N ALA A 24 -32.89 0.78 -2.06
CA ALA A 24 -32.16 0.90 -0.82
C ALA A 24 -30.74 1.28 -1.23
N GLN A 25 -30.50 2.59 -1.30
CA GLN A 25 -29.15 3.14 -1.30
C GLN A 25 -28.59 2.74 0.06
N THR A 26 -28.03 1.53 0.16
CA THR A 26 -27.18 1.15 1.27
C THR A 26 -26.05 2.16 1.24
N THR A 27 -26.19 3.20 2.05
CA THR A 27 -25.06 3.96 2.55
C THR A 27 -24.21 2.93 3.27
N SER A 28 -23.29 2.31 2.53
CA SER A 28 -22.07 1.74 3.07
C SER A 28 -21.53 2.80 4.02
N ASN A 29 -21.76 2.61 5.32
CA ASN A 29 -20.98 3.33 6.31
C ASN A 29 -19.61 2.72 6.14
N ASP A 30 -18.74 3.34 5.34
CA ASP A 30 -17.39 2.91 4.93
C ASP A 30 -16.50 2.64 6.15
N GLN A 31 -16.89 1.67 6.98
CA GLN A 31 -16.52 1.60 8.38
C GLN A 31 -15.09 1.10 8.45
N VAL A 32 -14.22 1.91 9.03
CA VAL A 32 -12.82 1.58 9.20
C VAL A 32 -12.62 0.94 10.57
N ARG A 33 -12.10 -0.28 10.58
CA ARG A 33 -11.80 -1.08 11.77
C ARG A 33 -10.32 -1.42 11.83
N LEU A 34 -9.79 -1.49 13.04
CA LEU A 34 -8.42 -1.90 13.34
C LEU A 34 -8.44 -3.23 14.08
N ILE A 35 -7.87 -4.27 13.48
CA ILE A 35 -7.84 -5.62 14.04
C ILE A 35 -6.39 -5.95 14.43
N ARG A 36 -6.14 -6.06 15.73
CA ARG A 36 -4.83 -6.42 16.25
C ARG A 36 -4.57 -7.92 16.11
N MET A 37 -3.43 -8.26 15.52
CA MET A 37 -3.00 -9.62 15.21
C MET A 37 -1.57 -9.80 15.69
N ASP A 38 -1.42 -9.93 17.02
CA ASP A 38 -0.10 -9.91 17.68
C ASP A 38 0.78 -11.10 17.29
N ALA A 39 0.21 -12.28 17.07
CA ALA A 39 0.95 -13.46 16.65
C ALA A 39 1.59 -13.28 15.26
N GLU A 40 0.90 -12.58 14.38
CA GLU A 40 1.33 -12.21 13.03
C GLU A 40 2.10 -10.88 13.00
N GLN A 41 2.31 -10.25 14.15
CA GLN A 41 2.99 -8.97 14.30
C GLN A 41 2.42 -7.88 13.38
N LYS A 42 1.08 -7.74 13.38
CA LYS A 42 0.38 -6.73 12.58
C LYS A 42 -0.86 -6.15 13.22
N VAL A 43 -1.27 -4.98 12.72
CA VAL A 43 -2.61 -4.43 12.92
C VAL A 43 -3.25 -4.26 11.55
N GLU A 44 -4.29 -5.03 11.26
CA GLU A 44 -5.04 -4.88 10.02
C GLU A 44 -5.97 -3.67 10.09
N VAL A 45 -6.09 -2.98 8.97
CA VAL A 45 -7.05 -1.91 8.72
C VAL A 45 -8.06 -2.47 7.73
N ARG A 46 -9.31 -2.56 8.15
CA ARG A 46 -10.40 -3.11 7.33
C ARG A 46 -11.46 -2.05 7.06
N VAL A 47 -11.96 -2.00 5.84
CA VAL A 47 -13.10 -1.16 5.42
C VAL A 47 -14.25 -2.11 5.13
N ASN A 48 -15.36 -1.98 5.84
CA ASN A 48 -16.53 -2.88 5.70
C ASN A 48 -16.18 -4.38 5.81
N GLY A 49 -15.19 -4.72 6.63
CA GLY A 49 -14.71 -6.09 6.82
C GLY A 49 -13.68 -6.57 5.79
N GLU A 50 -13.48 -5.85 4.69
CA GLU A 50 -12.45 -6.16 3.69
C GLU A 50 -11.11 -5.50 4.05
N LEU A 51 -10.00 -6.15 3.71
CA LEU A 51 -8.67 -5.62 3.98
C LEU A 51 -8.40 -4.36 3.15
N PHE A 52 -8.06 -3.26 3.81
CA PHE A 52 -7.51 -2.08 3.17
C PHE A 52 -5.98 -2.11 3.20
N THR A 53 -5.41 -2.25 4.39
CA THR A 53 -3.96 -2.40 4.58
C THR A 53 -3.65 -3.04 5.93
N ALA A 54 -2.39 -3.33 6.23
CA ALA A 54 -1.98 -3.66 7.60
C ALA A 54 -0.70 -2.91 7.98
N TYR A 55 -0.65 -2.40 9.21
CA TYR A 55 0.61 -2.02 9.84
C TYR A 55 1.35 -3.29 10.24
N TYR A 56 2.37 -3.65 9.46
CA TYR A 56 3.12 -4.89 9.54
C TYR A 56 4.51 -4.63 10.12
N PHE A 57 4.86 -5.34 11.19
CA PHE A 57 6.07 -5.06 11.97
C PHE A 57 6.83 -6.31 12.46
N PRO A 58 6.96 -7.37 11.64
CA PRO A 58 7.75 -8.51 12.07
C PRO A 58 9.24 -8.14 12.17
N THR A 59 9.99 -8.92 12.94
CA THR A 59 11.44 -8.71 13.07
C THR A 59 12.24 -9.13 11.84
N SER A 60 11.60 -9.87 10.90
CA SER A 60 12.19 -10.31 9.63
C SER A 60 12.46 -9.17 8.64
N ILE A 61 11.76 -8.05 8.75
CA ILE A 61 12.03 -6.84 7.94
C ILE A 61 12.73 -5.78 8.78
N ALA A 62 13.54 -4.94 8.14
CA ALA A 62 14.37 -3.94 8.84
C ALA A 62 13.59 -2.70 9.32
N LYS A 63 12.29 -2.60 9.02
CA LYS A 63 11.43 -1.45 9.35
C LYS A 63 9.95 -1.84 9.26
N PRO A 64 9.07 -1.32 10.14
CA PRO A 64 7.62 -1.46 9.96
C PRO A 64 7.12 -0.83 8.66
N VAL A 65 6.10 -1.43 8.06
CA VAL A 65 5.54 -1.03 6.77
C VAL A 65 4.01 -1.06 6.81
N LEU A 66 3.36 -0.38 5.86
CA LEU A 66 1.97 -0.66 5.51
C LEU A 66 1.94 -1.61 4.31
N TYR A 67 1.41 -2.82 4.49
CA TYR A 67 1.40 -3.85 3.44
C TYR A 67 0.30 -4.91 3.65
N PRO A 68 -0.34 -5.42 2.57
CA PRO A 68 -0.44 -4.77 1.26
C PRO A 68 -1.32 -3.52 1.36
N ILE A 69 -1.24 -2.59 0.42
CA ILE A 69 -2.26 -1.52 0.30
C ILE A 69 -3.21 -1.91 -0.83
N LYS A 70 -4.53 -1.91 -0.54
CA LYS A 70 -5.58 -2.29 -1.48
C LYS A 70 -6.45 -1.11 -1.90
N SER A 71 -6.80 -1.07 -3.18
CA SER A 71 -7.77 -0.15 -3.78
C SER A 71 -9.18 -0.41 -3.27
N VAL A 72 -10.13 0.44 -3.64
CA VAL A 72 -11.55 0.27 -3.29
C VAL A 72 -12.12 -0.99 -3.93
N ALA A 73 -11.70 -1.34 -5.16
CA ALA A 73 -12.07 -2.60 -5.80
C ALA A 73 -11.29 -3.83 -5.30
N GLY A 74 -10.43 -3.66 -4.28
CA GLY A 74 -9.66 -4.76 -3.67
C GLY A 74 -8.39 -5.15 -4.42
N HIS A 75 -7.99 -4.39 -5.45
CA HIS A 75 -6.73 -4.59 -6.16
C HIS A 75 -5.54 -4.16 -5.31
N ASP A 76 -4.44 -4.91 -5.41
CA ASP A 76 -3.22 -4.57 -4.70
C ASP A 76 -2.49 -3.42 -5.39
N LEU A 77 -2.35 -2.30 -4.70
CA LEU A 77 -1.61 -1.13 -5.15
C LEU A 77 -0.10 -1.29 -4.88
N THR A 78 0.28 -2.14 -3.92
CA THR A 78 1.68 -2.41 -3.57
C THR A 78 2.18 -3.70 -4.21
N ARG A 79 3.48 -3.74 -4.53
CA ARG A 79 4.16 -4.94 -5.05
C ARG A 79 4.18 -6.07 -4.03
N GLY A 80 4.01 -7.31 -4.48
CA GLY A 80 3.99 -8.50 -3.64
C GLY A 80 5.38 -8.94 -3.13
N PHE A 81 6.40 -8.92 -4.00
CA PHE A 81 7.76 -9.29 -3.63
C PHE A 81 8.36 -8.37 -2.53
N PRO A 82 9.02 -8.92 -1.50
CA PRO A 82 9.34 -10.34 -1.29
C PRO A 82 8.33 -11.11 -0.42
N LEU A 83 7.32 -10.46 0.15
CA LEU A 83 6.44 -11.08 1.14
C LEU A 83 5.40 -12.02 0.55
N ASP A 84 4.88 -11.69 -0.63
CA ASP A 84 3.89 -12.48 -1.38
C ASP A 84 4.20 -12.36 -2.88
N PRO A 85 5.28 -12.98 -3.40
CA PRO A 85 5.71 -12.80 -4.79
C PRO A 85 4.63 -13.23 -5.79
N ARG A 86 4.33 -12.38 -6.77
CA ARG A 86 3.30 -12.64 -7.80
C ARG A 86 3.91 -12.73 -9.20
N PRO A 87 3.32 -13.49 -10.12
CA PRO A 87 3.80 -13.57 -11.50
C PRO A 87 3.92 -12.19 -12.18
N GLY A 88 5.01 -11.97 -12.91
CA GLY A 88 5.23 -10.73 -13.67
C GLY A 88 5.75 -9.55 -12.86
N GLU A 89 5.96 -9.71 -11.55
CA GLU A 89 6.60 -8.71 -10.70
C GLU A 89 8.13 -8.81 -10.73
N ARG A 90 8.80 -7.68 -10.52
CA ARG A 90 10.25 -7.67 -10.34
C ARG A 90 10.62 -8.24 -8.97
N ILE A 91 11.72 -8.97 -8.93
CA ILE A 91 12.32 -9.56 -7.71
C ILE A 91 13.57 -8.81 -7.22
N ASP A 92 13.64 -7.53 -7.55
CA ASP A 92 14.70 -6.62 -7.13
C ASP A 92 14.36 -5.94 -5.80
N HIS A 93 15.40 -5.45 -5.11
CA HIS A 93 15.29 -4.64 -3.90
C HIS A 93 14.34 -5.25 -2.83
N PRO A 94 14.72 -6.37 -2.19
CA PRO A 94 13.88 -7.04 -1.19
C PRO A 94 13.57 -6.17 0.05
N HIS A 95 14.29 -5.06 0.24
CA HIS A 95 14.02 -4.07 1.29
C HIS A 95 12.92 -3.06 0.94
N HIS A 96 12.42 -3.02 -0.31
CA HIS A 96 11.31 -2.14 -0.73
C HIS A 96 9.98 -2.89 -0.60
N VAL A 97 9.30 -2.68 0.53
CA VAL A 97 8.07 -3.38 0.89
C VAL A 97 6.97 -2.39 1.23
N GLY A 98 5.85 -2.48 0.53
CA GLY A 98 4.65 -1.70 0.82
C GLY A 98 4.90 -0.19 0.85
N HIS A 99 4.32 0.50 1.83
CA HIS A 99 4.65 1.88 2.17
C HIS A 99 5.51 1.92 3.45
N TRP A 100 6.59 2.68 3.43
CA TRP A 100 7.49 2.83 4.57
C TRP A 100 8.01 4.26 4.75
N PHE A 101 8.65 4.45 5.90
CA PHE A 101 9.41 5.64 6.23
C PHE A 101 10.72 5.24 6.89
N ASN A 102 11.81 5.81 6.42
CA ASN A 102 13.19 5.59 6.91
C ASN A 102 14.08 6.72 6.36
N TYR A 103 15.39 6.51 6.25
CA TYR A 103 16.27 7.44 5.52
C TYR A 103 17.54 6.72 5.04
N GLY A 104 18.24 7.28 4.05
CA GLY A 104 19.45 6.66 3.48
C GLY A 104 20.72 6.80 4.32
N ASP A 105 20.91 7.91 5.04
CA ASP A 105 22.11 8.16 5.86
C ASP A 105 21.71 8.83 7.18
N VAL A 106 21.73 8.06 8.27
CA VAL A 106 21.51 8.54 9.64
C VAL A 106 22.78 8.30 10.43
N ASN A 107 23.52 9.36 10.76
CA ASN A 107 24.84 9.26 11.41
C ASN A 107 25.83 8.30 10.70
N GLY A 108 25.79 8.25 9.36
CA GLY A 108 26.64 7.38 8.55
C GLY A 108 26.12 5.94 8.39
N LEU A 109 24.94 5.62 8.94
CA LEU A 109 24.31 4.31 8.81
C LEU A 109 23.21 4.31 7.75
N ASP A 110 23.16 3.22 6.98
CA ASP A 110 22.14 3.01 5.96
C ASP A 110 20.88 2.34 6.55
N PHE A 111 19.78 3.09 6.66
CA PHE A 111 18.47 2.57 7.07
C PHE A 111 17.59 2.20 5.86
N TRP A 112 18.04 2.48 4.63
CA TRP A 112 17.29 2.28 3.39
C TRP A 112 17.45 0.86 2.85
N ASN A 113 18.68 0.43 2.62
CA ASN A 113 19.02 -0.79 1.88
C ASN A 113 19.08 -2.06 2.78
N ASN A 114 18.81 -1.94 4.08
CA ASN A 114 18.92 -3.07 5.00
C ASN A 114 17.87 -4.16 4.70
N SER A 115 18.35 -5.36 4.38
CA SER A 115 17.58 -6.58 4.09
C SER A 115 18.36 -7.83 4.50
N ASP A 116 17.71 -8.98 4.45
CA ASP A 116 18.34 -10.30 4.57
C ASP A 116 19.41 -10.59 3.51
N ALA A 117 19.32 -9.96 2.35
CA ALA A 117 20.31 -10.04 1.27
C ALA A 117 21.68 -9.39 1.61
N ILE A 118 21.76 -8.61 2.69
CA ILE A 118 23.02 -7.98 3.12
C ILE A 118 23.89 -9.02 3.86
N PRO A 119 25.13 -9.28 3.40
CA PRO A 119 26.07 -10.19 4.07
C PRO A 119 26.33 -9.78 5.53
N ALA A 120 26.51 -10.78 6.40
CA ALA A 120 26.65 -10.55 7.85
C ALA A 120 27.80 -9.60 8.19
N GLU A 121 28.93 -9.71 7.48
CA GLU A 121 30.12 -8.88 7.66
C GLU A 121 29.90 -7.40 7.27
N LYS A 122 28.86 -7.09 6.51
CA LYS A 122 28.49 -5.72 6.13
C LYS A 122 27.42 -5.11 7.04
N LYS A 123 26.79 -5.88 7.92
CA LYS A 123 25.66 -5.43 8.76
C LYS A 123 26.01 -4.28 9.70
N SER A 124 27.28 -4.09 10.02
CA SER A 124 27.76 -2.95 10.81
C SER A 124 27.55 -1.58 10.15
N GLY A 125 27.30 -1.53 8.84
CA GLY A 125 26.98 -0.28 8.13
C GLY A 125 25.49 0.09 8.11
N TYR A 126 24.61 -0.73 8.71
CA TYR A 126 23.17 -0.61 8.53
C TYR A 126 22.42 -0.33 9.84
N GLY A 127 21.50 0.61 9.76
CA GLY A 127 20.53 0.87 10.81
C GLY A 127 19.27 0.04 10.66
N THR A 128 18.49 -0.03 11.74
CA THR A 128 17.27 -0.84 11.79
C THR A 128 16.18 -0.11 12.57
N ILE A 129 14.95 -0.08 12.06
CA ILE A 129 13.79 0.48 12.75
C ILE A 129 12.98 -0.67 13.35
N ARG A 130 12.63 -0.58 14.63
CA ARG A 130 11.91 -1.64 15.36
C ARG A 130 10.67 -1.08 16.01
N HIS A 131 9.54 -1.74 15.77
CA HIS A 131 8.31 -1.47 16.52
C HIS A 131 8.51 -1.74 18.00
N LYS A 132 8.00 -0.84 18.84
CA LYS A 132 8.07 -0.90 20.30
C LYS A 132 6.72 -1.14 20.95
N GLY A 133 5.68 -0.56 20.39
CA GLY A 133 4.33 -0.77 20.88
C GLY A 133 3.31 0.09 20.16
N VAL A 134 2.06 -0.33 20.29
CA VAL A 134 0.90 0.47 19.91
C VAL A 134 0.49 1.31 21.12
N LYS A 135 0.42 2.63 20.93
CA LYS A 135 -0.03 3.57 21.96
C LYS A 135 -1.54 3.70 21.99
N THR A 136 -2.15 3.93 20.83
CA THR A 136 -3.59 4.14 20.72
C THR A 136 -4.14 3.52 19.45
N MET A 137 -5.39 3.06 19.54
CA MET A 137 -6.22 2.62 18.41
C MET A 137 -7.59 3.26 18.61
N ILE A 138 -8.01 4.10 17.66
CA ILE A 138 -9.27 4.83 17.73
C ILE A 138 -10.06 4.53 16.46
N GLU A 139 -11.30 4.06 16.60
CA GLU A 139 -12.20 3.78 15.48
C GLU A 139 -13.40 4.73 15.55
N LYS A 140 -13.70 5.43 14.47
CA LYS A 140 -14.84 6.35 14.40
C LYS A 140 -15.46 6.36 13.01
N GLY A 141 -16.45 5.50 12.81
CA GLY A 141 -17.20 5.42 11.56
C GLY A 141 -16.25 5.13 10.39
N ASN A 142 -16.13 6.08 9.48
CA ASN A 142 -15.36 5.97 8.25
C ASN A 142 -13.86 6.34 8.40
N ARG A 143 -13.39 6.44 9.64
CA ARG A 143 -12.03 6.84 10.00
C ARG A 143 -11.49 5.99 11.14
N ALA A 144 -10.21 5.66 11.10
CA ALA A 144 -9.48 5.07 12.22
C ALA A 144 -8.09 5.69 12.41
N GLU A 145 -7.60 5.73 13.63
CA GLU A 145 -6.25 6.17 13.99
C GLU A 145 -5.48 5.05 14.68
N LEU A 146 -4.22 4.88 14.28
CA LEU A 146 -3.24 4.01 14.93
C LEU A 146 -2.02 4.83 15.30
N GLU A 147 -1.70 4.92 16.59
CA GLU A 147 -0.43 5.50 17.06
C GLU A 147 0.52 4.39 17.49
N ALA A 148 1.73 4.39 16.92
CA ALA A 148 2.77 3.41 17.21
C ALA A 148 4.09 4.08 17.54
N GLU A 149 4.89 3.41 18.37
CA GLU A 149 6.25 3.81 18.72
C GLU A 149 7.27 2.88 18.07
N MET A 150 8.39 3.47 17.62
CA MET A 150 9.51 2.75 17.03
C MET A 150 10.85 3.29 17.54
N ASP A 151 11.82 2.40 17.70
CA ASP A 151 13.22 2.75 17.96
C ASP A 151 14.01 2.64 16.65
N TRP A 152 14.84 3.65 16.35
CA TRP A 152 15.84 3.60 15.28
C TRP A 152 17.18 3.22 15.89
N LEU A 153 17.64 2.02 15.57
CA LEU A 153 18.76 1.36 16.20
C LEU A 153 20.00 1.37 15.31
N ALA A 154 21.14 1.67 15.91
CA ALA A 154 22.45 1.35 15.37
C ALA A 154 22.76 -0.16 15.50
N PRO A 155 23.73 -0.71 14.76
CA PRO A 155 24.07 -2.14 14.80
C PRO A 155 24.45 -2.68 16.19
N ASN A 156 24.98 -1.81 17.06
CA ASN A 156 25.34 -2.13 18.44
C ASN A 156 24.14 -2.12 19.41
N GLY A 157 22.92 -1.82 18.93
CA GLY A 157 21.70 -1.72 19.74
C GLY A 157 21.45 -0.34 20.34
N GLU A 158 22.32 0.64 20.09
CA GLU A 158 22.08 2.02 20.53
C GLU A 158 20.87 2.63 19.83
N ILE A 159 20.01 3.31 20.59
CA ILE A 159 18.84 4.03 20.07
C ILE A 159 19.29 5.44 19.64
N LEU A 160 19.29 5.69 18.33
CA LEU A 160 19.61 6.99 17.75
C LEU A 160 18.41 7.94 17.78
N LEU A 161 17.24 7.44 17.34
CA LEU A 161 15.98 8.17 17.31
C LEU A 161 14.89 7.33 17.96
N LYS A 162 13.98 8.00 18.65
CA LYS A 162 12.63 7.48 18.92
C LYS A 162 11.66 8.10 17.95
N GLU A 163 10.81 7.28 17.36
CA GLU A 163 9.74 7.70 16.47
C GLU A 163 8.39 7.42 17.13
N THR A 164 7.54 8.44 17.15
CA THR A 164 6.10 8.26 17.38
C THR A 164 5.39 8.59 16.09
N THR A 165 4.61 7.64 15.58
CA THR A 165 3.86 7.81 14.33
C THR A 165 2.38 7.58 14.54
N ARG A 166 1.59 8.58 14.14
CA ARG A 166 0.13 8.47 14.02
C ARG A 166 -0.23 8.24 12.56
N PHE A 167 -0.88 7.11 12.31
CA PHE A 167 -1.55 6.82 11.05
C PHE A 167 -3.02 7.18 11.15
N VAL A 168 -3.55 7.83 10.11
CA VAL A 168 -4.99 8.08 9.97
C VAL A 168 -5.46 7.40 8.69
N PHE A 169 -6.41 6.50 8.83
CA PHE A 169 -7.03 5.76 7.72
C PHE A 169 -8.45 6.29 7.52
N ILE A 170 -8.79 6.67 6.29
CA ILE A 170 -10.12 7.22 5.96
C ILE A 170 -10.63 6.49 4.72
N SER A 171 -11.92 6.17 4.71
CA SER A 171 -12.64 5.72 3.52
C SER A 171 -13.88 6.59 3.33
N GLU A 172 -13.96 7.32 2.23
CA GLU A 172 -15.11 8.20 1.97
C GLU A 172 -15.25 8.47 0.48
N GLY A 173 -16.50 8.44 -0.03
CA GLY A 173 -16.80 8.86 -1.39
C GLY A 173 -16.06 8.04 -2.47
N GLY A 174 -15.88 6.74 -2.22
CA GLY A 174 -15.14 5.85 -3.13
C GLY A 174 -13.63 6.11 -3.17
N LYS A 175 -13.08 6.76 -2.13
CA LYS A 175 -11.65 7.02 -1.99
C LYS A 175 -11.15 6.50 -0.65
N ARG A 176 -9.87 6.12 -0.61
CA ARG A 176 -9.16 5.80 0.63
C ARG A 176 -7.96 6.71 0.79
N SER A 177 -7.70 7.15 2.01
CA SER A 177 -6.49 7.91 2.34
C SER A 177 -5.74 7.30 3.53
N ILE A 178 -4.44 7.50 3.50
CA ILE A 178 -3.51 7.16 4.58
C ILE A 178 -2.72 8.43 4.86
N GLU A 179 -2.89 8.99 6.05
CA GLU A 179 -2.03 10.05 6.55
C GLU A 179 -1.01 9.43 7.50
N ARG A 180 0.25 9.85 7.37
CA ARG A 180 1.32 9.48 8.29
C ARG A 180 1.90 10.76 8.89
N ILE A 181 1.80 10.89 10.21
CA ILE A 181 2.39 11.99 10.97
C ILE A 181 3.43 11.39 11.91
N SER A 182 4.70 11.64 11.64
CA SER A 182 5.84 11.07 12.38
C SER A 182 6.63 12.16 13.10
N THR A 183 6.88 11.95 14.39
CA THR A 183 7.79 12.77 15.19
C THR A 183 9.05 11.96 15.49
N LEU A 184 10.20 12.48 15.10
CA LEU A 184 11.52 11.89 15.39
C LEU A 184 12.20 12.69 16.50
N SER A 185 12.62 12.00 17.55
CA SER A 185 13.32 12.59 18.69
C SER A 185 14.72 11.99 18.81
N ALA A 186 15.75 12.82 18.64
CA ALA A 186 17.13 12.44 18.94
C ALA A 186 17.26 12.05 20.43
N GLN A 187 18.08 11.05 20.70
CA GLN A 187 18.29 10.55 22.07
C GLN A 187 19.60 11.11 22.65
N ASN A 188 20.59 10.26 22.89
CA ASN A 188 21.79 10.62 23.66
C ASN A 188 22.86 11.34 22.84
N GLN A 189 22.58 11.69 21.59
CA GLN A 189 23.52 12.31 20.68
C GLN A 189 22.81 13.11 19.58
N PRO A 190 23.49 14.10 18.96
CA PRO A 190 23.03 14.69 17.72
C PRO A 190 22.81 13.63 16.63
N VAL A 191 21.74 13.80 15.86
CA VAL A 191 21.44 12.96 14.70
C VAL A 191 21.52 13.79 13.43
N SER A 192 22.40 13.37 12.53
CA SER A 192 22.58 13.94 11.19
C SER A 192 21.80 13.12 10.17
N LEU A 193 21.12 13.83 9.27
CA LEU A 193 20.45 13.28 8.08
C LEU A 193 21.13 13.93 6.88
N LYS A 194 22.06 13.21 6.23
CA LYS A 194 22.82 13.74 5.10
C LYS A 194 22.12 13.49 3.78
N ASP A 195 22.24 14.44 2.86
CA ASP A 195 21.77 14.30 1.49
C ASP A 195 22.27 12.98 0.88
N ASN A 196 21.32 12.21 0.37
CA ASN A 196 21.56 10.98 -0.36
C ASN A 196 20.52 10.88 -1.49
N LYS A 197 20.68 9.88 -2.37
CA LYS A 197 19.72 9.65 -3.47
C LYS A 197 18.35 9.16 -2.99
N GLU A 198 18.24 8.74 -1.73
CA GLU A 198 17.07 8.10 -1.15
C GLU A 198 16.18 9.13 -0.43
N GLY A 199 14.91 8.77 -0.26
CA GLY A 199 13.92 9.63 0.40
C GLY A 199 13.72 9.32 1.89
N MET A 200 12.80 10.05 2.51
CA MET A 200 12.26 9.68 3.83
C MET A 200 11.02 8.78 3.74
N PHE A 201 10.19 9.01 2.73
CA PHE A 201 8.89 8.37 2.53
C PHE A 201 8.90 7.67 1.18
N ALA A 202 8.43 6.43 1.14
CA ALA A 202 8.31 5.71 -0.11
C ALA A 202 7.17 4.69 -0.10
N ILE A 203 6.79 4.29 -1.31
CA ILE A 203 5.84 3.22 -1.59
C ILE A 203 6.39 2.39 -2.75
N ARG A 204 6.36 1.07 -2.62
CA ARG A 204 6.69 0.14 -3.70
C ARG A 204 5.39 -0.37 -4.30
N VAL A 205 5.09 0.09 -5.52
CA VAL A 205 3.81 -0.14 -6.18
C VAL A 205 3.80 -1.42 -7.01
N ALA A 206 2.61 -1.96 -7.26
CA ALA A 206 2.39 -3.09 -8.16
C ALA A 206 2.87 -2.77 -9.59
N ARG A 207 3.16 -3.82 -10.38
CA ARG A 207 3.80 -3.71 -11.71
C ARG A 207 3.00 -2.82 -12.66
N GLU A 208 1.67 -2.91 -12.61
CA GLU A 208 0.74 -2.13 -13.43
C GLU A 208 0.87 -0.61 -13.21
N LEU A 209 1.31 -0.20 -12.01
CA LEU A 209 1.51 1.19 -11.60
C LEU A 209 2.97 1.66 -11.75
N GLU A 210 3.88 0.81 -12.24
CA GLU A 210 5.23 1.24 -12.56
C GLU A 210 5.24 2.14 -13.79
N HIS A 211 6.27 2.98 -13.90
CA HIS A 211 6.55 3.66 -15.17
C HIS A 211 7.02 2.63 -16.21
N PRO A 212 6.49 2.67 -17.46
CA PRO A 212 7.01 1.84 -18.54
C PRO A 212 8.52 2.00 -18.69
N SER A 213 9.23 0.89 -18.88
CA SER A 213 10.70 0.88 -18.96
C SER A 213 11.18 -0.08 -20.04
N ASN A 214 12.33 0.22 -20.62
CA ASN A 214 13.02 -0.63 -21.60
C ASN A 214 14.29 -1.28 -21.02
N LYS A 215 14.55 -1.13 -19.72
CA LYS A 215 15.75 -1.67 -19.07
C LYS A 215 15.56 -3.15 -18.73
N PRO A 216 16.52 -4.03 -19.08
CA PRO A 216 16.45 -5.45 -18.72
C PRO A 216 16.57 -5.63 -17.20
N GLU A 217 15.68 -6.43 -16.62
CA GLU A 217 15.65 -6.73 -15.17
C GLU A 217 15.19 -8.18 -14.91
N LEU A 218 15.28 -8.62 -13.65
CA LEU A 218 14.85 -9.94 -13.19
C LEU A 218 13.38 -9.92 -12.73
N PHE A 219 12.60 -10.90 -13.18
CA PHE A 219 11.17 -11.03 -12.87
C PHE A 219 10.84 -12.40 -12.31
N THR A 220 9.69 -12.51 -11.63
CA THR A 220 9.03 -13.79 -11.33
C THR A 220 8.34 -14.34 -12.58
N ASP A 221 8.60 -15.62 -12.89
CA ASP A 221 7.80 -16.36 -13.87
C ASP A 221 6.42 -16.76 -13.29
N ALA A 222 5.65 -17.56 -14.04
CA ALA A 222 4.35 -18.07 -13.63
C ALA A 222 4.38 -18.91 -12.32
N ASN A 223 5.55 -19.40 -11.91
CA ASN A 223 5.77 -20.18 -10.70
C ASN A 223 6.46 -19.36 -9.58
N GLY A 224 6.67 -18.05 -9.77
CA GLY A 224 7.37 -17.19 -8.82
C GLY A 224 8.90 -17.29 -8.88
N ILE A 225 9.47 -17.92 -9.90
CA ILE A 225 10.92 -18.15 -10.03
C ILE A 225 11.59 -17.00 -10.77
N ALA A 226 12.76 -16.60 -10.26
CA ALA A 226 13.65 -15.61 -10.86
C ALA A 226 14.06 -15.96 -12.30
N THR A 227 13.62 -15.17 -13.28
CA THR A 227 13.99 -15.34 -14.69
C THR A 227 14.46 -14.01 -15.29
N ALA A 228 15.55 -14.04 -16.05
CA ALA A 228 16.04 -12.88 -16.79
C ALA A 228 15.18 -12.64 -18.03
N VAL A 229 14.62 -11.43 -18.16
CA VAL A 229 13.75 -11.06 -19.30
C VAL A 229 14.49 -10.03 -20.16
N PRO A 230 14.89 -10.36 -21.41
CA PRO A 230 15.70 -9.48 -22.27
C PRO A 230 14.99 -8.19 -22.70
N THR A 231 13.67 -8.22 -22.83
CA THR A 231 12.82 -7.09 -23.22
C THR A 231 11.59 -7.05 -22.33
N LEU A 232 11.37 -5.92 -21.65
CA LEU A 232 10.23 -5.76 -20.75
C LEU A 232 8.90 -5.87 -21.49
N ASN A 233 8.01 -6.75 -21.04
CA ASN A 233 6.60 -6.62 -21.39
C ASN A 233 6.01 -5.44 -20.58
N ASN A 234 5.58 -4.40 -21.28
CA ASN A 234 4.89 -3.23 -20.71
C ASN A 234 3.37 -3.29 -20.92
N GLU A 235 2.83 -4.39 -21.43
CA GLU A 235 1.39 -4.61 -21.48
C GLU A 235 0.79 -4.51 -20.06
N GLY A 236 -0.23 -3.65 -19.90
CA GLY A 236 -0.86 -3.36 -18.62
C GLY A 236 -0.09 -2.42 -17.68
N VAL A 237 1.09 -1.92 -18.08
CA VAL A 237 1.91 -1.01 -17.27
C VAL A 237 1.66 0.42 -17.67
N THR A 238 1.07 1.20 -16.77
CA THR A 238 0.48 2.51 -17.10
C THR A 238 0.87 3.63 -16.13
N GLY A 239 1.68 3.31 -15.12
CA GLY A 239 2.14 4.25 -14.11
C GLY A 239 2.77 5.51 -14.71
N LYS A 240 2.31 6.67 -14.25
CA LYS A 240 2.82 7.97 -14.68
C LYS A 240 2.80 8.98 -13.55
N TYR A 241 3.98 9.53 -13.29
CA TYR A 241 4.15 10.60 -12.32
C TYR A 241 3.79 11.97 -12.91
N LEU A 242 3.23 12.83 -12.06
CA LEU A 242 3.02 14.26 -12.27
C LEU A 242 3.49 15.01 -11.02
N SER A 243 4.33 16.03 -11.18
CA SER A 243 4.75 16.89 -10.07
C SER A 243 3.89 18.16 -9.96
N SER A 244 3.93 18.80 -8.80
CA SER A 244 3.34 20.12 -8.57
C SER A 244 3.87 21.24 -9.48
N THR A 245 5.00 21.01 -10.16
CA THR A 245 5.62 21.95 -11.10
C THR A 245 5.28 21.64 -12.56
N GLY A 246 4.41 20.66 -12.81
CA GLY A 246 3.97 20.26 -14.15
C GLY A 246 4.90 19.29 -14.87
N LYS A 247 5.96 18.78 -14.21
CA LYS A 247 6.83 17.74 -14.78
C LYS A 247 6.14 16.39 -14.78
N VAL A 248 6.45 15.55 -15.75
CA VAL A 248 5.77 14.27 -15.98
C VAL A 248 6.75 13.14 -16.21
N GLY A 249 6.36 11.91 -15.83
CA GLY A 249 7.17 10.71 -16.04
C GLY A 249 8.56 10.82 -15.42
N ASP A 250 9.58 10.42 -16.18
CA ASP A 250 10.98 10.43 -15.72
C ASP A 250 11.51 11.84 -15.39
N ASP A 251 10.95 12.91 -15.99
CA ASP A 251 11.38 14.29 -15.74
C ASP A 251 11.05 14.76 -14.30
N VAL A 252 10.23 14.02 -13.56
CA VAL A 252 9.91 14.30 -12.15
C VAL A 252 11.11 14.00 -11.25
N TRP A 253 11.94 13.01 -11.59
CA TRP A 253 13.01 12.51 -10.73
C TRP A 253 14.04 13.58 -10.36
N GLY A 254 14.38 13.69 -9.07
CA GLY A 254 15.41 14.63 -8.57
C GLY A 254 14.99 16.10 -8.58
N THR A 255 13.70 16.40 -8.81
CA THR A 255 13.20 17.77 -8.90
C THR A 255 12.44 18.18 -7.65
N ARG A 256 12.40 19.49 -7.36
CA ARG A 256 11.63 20.03 -6.23
C ARG A 256 10.15 20.13 -6.60
N GLY A 257 9.29 19.68 -5.70
CA GLY A 257 7.83 19.81 -5.77
C GLY A 257 7.20 19.77 -4.39
N THR A 258 6.01 20.37 -4.24
CA THR A 258 5.22 20.32 -2.99
C THR A 258 4.36 19.07 -2.91
N TRP A 259 4.09 18.43 -4.05
CA TRP A 259 3.44 17.13 -4.16
C TRP A 259 3.89 16.42 -5.43
N VAL A 260 3.75 15.10 -5.42
CA VAL A 260 3.87 14.21 -6.58
C VAL A 260 2.65 13.30 -6.60
N ASN A 261 2.08 13.09 -7.78
CA ASN A 261 0.96 12.18 -8.01
C ASN A 261 1.43 11.05 -8.92
N LEU A 262 1.16 9.80 -8.54
CA LEU A 262 1.29 8.64 -9.41
C LEU A 262 -0.12 8.21 -9.82
N SER A 263 -0.37 8.19 -11.12
CA SER A 263 -1.61 7.66 -11.72
C SER A 263 -1.31 6.42 -12.54
N GLY A 264 -2.27 5.51 -12.65
CA GLY A 264 -2.17 4.29 -13.44
C GLY A 264 -3.51 3.58 -13.50
N GLU A 265 -3.54 2.37 -14.04
CA GLU A 265 -4.73 1.55 -14.19
C GLU A 265 -4.42 0.10 -13.80
N ILE A 266 -5.28 -0.50 -12.97
CA ILE A 266 -5.22 -1.92 -12.62
C ILE A 266 -6.56 -2.55 -12.97
N LYS A 267 -6.57 -3.49 -13.93
CA LYS A 267 -7.78 -4.25 -14.32
C LYS A 267 -9.00 -3.36 -14.63
N GLY A 268 -8.78 -2.17 -15.20
CA GLY A 268 -9.84 -1.20 -15.53
C GLY A 268 -10.17 -0.18 -14.42
N GLU A 269 -9.62 -0.32 -13.22
CA GLU A 269 -9.71 0.68 -12.13
C GLU A 269 -8.59 1.72 -12.28
N LYS A 270 -8.93 3.01 -12.19
CA LYS A 270 -8.01 4.15 -12.32
C LYS A 270 -7.79 4.89 -11.01
#